data_AF-A0A2X1QFY1-F1
#
_entry.id   AF-A0A2X1QFY1-F1
#
_cell.length_a   1.000
_cell.length_b   1.000
_cell.length_c   1.000
_cell.angle_alpha   90.00
_cell.angle_beta   90.00
_cell.angle_gamma   90.00
#
_symmetry.space_group_name_H-M   'P 1'
#
loop_
_entity.id
_entity.type
_entity.pdbx_description
1 polymer ?
#
loop_
_entity_poly.entity_id
_entity_poly.type
_entity_poly.pdbx_seq_one_letter_code
_entity_poly.pdbx_strand_id
1 'polypeptide(L)' 'MTALLELRDIRRSYPSGDGSVEVLKGITLSIHAGEMVAIVGASGSGNRR' A
#
# COMPACT_ATOMS: atom_id res chain seq x y z
N MET A 1 -9.54 14.59 -18.26
CA MET A 1 -9.02 14.88 -16.91
C MET A 1 -7.80 13.99 -16.71
N THR A 2 -6.61 14.58 -16.62
CA THR A 2 -5.35 13.83 -16.52
C THR A 2 -5.10 13.49 -15.05
N ALA A 3 -4.78 12.23 -14.74
CA ALA A 3 -4.30 11.87 -13.42
C ALA A 3 -2.91 12.51 -13.21
N LEU A 4 -2.71 13.14 -12.05
CA LEU A 4 -1.42 13.76 -11.71
C LEU A 4 -0.40 12.69 -11.31
N LEU A 5 -0.87 11.64 -10.61
CA LEU A 5 -0.06 10.50 -10.23
C LEU A 5 -0.86 9.21 -10.47
N GLU A 6 -0.27 8.27 -11.22
CA GLU A 6 -0.83 6.94 -11.39
C GLU A 6 0.09 5.90 -10.75
N LEU A 7 -0.49 5.07 -9.90
CA LEU A 7 0.14 3.91 -9.31
C LEU A 7 -0.55 2.68 -9.89
N ARG A 8 0.22 1.75 -10.45
CA ARG A 8 -0.29 0.51 -11.05
C ARG A 8 0.39 -0.67 -10.41
N ASP A 9 -0.42 -1.66 -10.01
CA ASP A 9 0.04 -2.93 -9.46
C ASP A 9 1.06 -2.78 -8.31
N ILE A 10 0.79 -1.83 -7.40
CA ILE A 10 1.65 -1.64 -6.25
C ILE A 10 1.48 -2.82 -5.31
N ARG A 11 2.57 -3.58 -5.18
CA ARG A 11 2.71 -4.69 -4.25
C ARG A 11 3.72 -4.36 -3.18
N ARG A 12 3.42 -4.79 -1.96
CA ARG A 12 4.33 -4.62 -0.83
C ARG A 12 4.19 -5.85 0.05
N SER A 13 5.32 -6.45 0.33
CA SER A 13 5.46 -7.58 1.23
C SER A 13 6.45 -7.22 2.32
N TYR A 14 6.16 -7.63 3.55
CA TYR A 14 7.10 -7.56 4.65
C TYR A 14 7.55 -8.98 5.03
N PRO A 15 8.85 -9.17 5.34
CA PRO A 15 9.30 -10.42 5.93
C PRO A 15 8.64 -10.59 7.31
N SER A 16 8.10 -11.77 7.58
CA SER A 16 7.45 -12.11 8.86
C SER A 16 7.80 -13.55 9.22
N GLY A 17 8.67 -13.71 10.22
CA GLY A 17 9.19 -15.02 10.62
C GLY A 17 9.78 -15.78 9.43
N ASP A 18 9.29 -17.00 9.22
CA ASP A 18 9.71 -17.92 8.14
C ASP A 18 9.00 -17.65 6.80
N GLY A 19 8.24 -16.56 6.67
CA GLY A 19 7.48 -16.24 5.45
C GLY A 19 7.46 -14.75 5.10
N SER A 20 6.68 -14.42 4.06
CA SER A 20 6.42 -13.04 3.66
C SER A 20 4.93 -12.75 3.77
N VAL A 21 4.56 -11.68 4.47
CA VAL A 21 3.18 -11.19 4.52
C VAL A 21 3.01 -10.12 3.47
N GLU A 22 2.14 -10.39 2.50
CA GLU A 22 1.73 -9.41 1.50
C GLU A 22 0.71 -8.44 2.10
N VAL A 23 1.11 -7.19 2.27
CA VAL A 23 0.29 -6.11 2.83
C VAL A 23 -0.42 -5.29 1.75
N LEU A 24 0.18 -5.15 0.57
CA LEU A 24 -0.47 -4.54 -0.59
C LEU A 24 -0.56 -5.60 -1.70
N LYS A 25 -1.79 -6.01 -2.02
CA LYS A 25 -2.11 -7.06 -3.00
C LYS A 25 -2.42 -6.47 -4.37
N GLY A 26 -1.46 -5.77 -4.97
CA GLY A 26 -1.61 -5.22 -6.33
C GLY A 26 -2.65 -4.12 -6.43
N ILE A 27 -2.40 -3.00 -5.74
CA ILE A 27 -3.31 -1.84 -5.75
C ILE A 27 -3.02 -0.97 -6.97
N THR A 28 -4.07 -0.59 -7.68
CA THR A 28 -4.03 0.42 -8.74
C THR A 28 -4.81 1.65 -8.30
N LEU A 29 -4.16 2.81 -8.32
CA LEU A 29 -4.71 4.07 -7.83
C LEU A 29 -4.33 5.20 -8.79
N SER A 30 -5.29 6.05 -9.13
CA SER A 30 -5.06 7.29 -9.87
C SER A 30 -5.41 8.46 -8.96
N ILE A 31 -4.47 9.39 -8.78
CA ILE A 31 -4.62 10.59 -7.95
C ILE A 31 -4.69 11.80 -8.87
N HIS A 32 -5.74 12.60 -8.72
CA HIS A 32 -5.90 13.86 -9.44
C HIS A 32 -5.38 15.06 -8.63
N ALA A 33 -5.10 16.17 -9.30
CA ALA A 33 -4.62 17.38 -8.63
C ALA A 33 -5.68 17.90 -7.63
N GLY A 34 -5.28 18.04 -6.37
CA GLY A 34 -6.17 18.45 -5.28
C GLY A 34 -6.79 17.29 -4.49
N GLU A 35 -6.57 16.04 -4.89
CA GLU A 35 -6.92 14.87 -4.07
C GLU A 35 -5.83 14.54 -3.06
N MET A 36 -6.26 14.25 -1.83
CA MET A 36 -5.40 13.72 -0.78
C MET A 36 -5.76 12.26 -0.54
N VAL A 37 -4.86 11.34 -0.86
CA VAL A 37 -5.06 9.91 -0.64
C VAL A 37 -4.16 9.42 0.48
N ALA A 38 -4.77 8.83 1.52
CA ALA A 38 -4.07 8.19 2.61
C ALA A 38 -4.11 6.66 2.44
N ILE A 39 -2.93 6.03 2.37
CA ILE A 39 -2.83 4.57 2.38
C ILE A 39 -2.83 4.13 3.83
N VAL A 40 -3.99 3.69 4.32
CA VAL A 40 -4.13 3.13 5.67
C VAL A 40 -4.04 1.62 5.57
N GLY A 41 -2.84 1.08 5.81
CA GLY A 41 -2.68 -0.34 6.10
C GLY A 41 -3.05 -0.59 7.55
N ALA A 42 -3.75 -1.69 7.85
CA ALA A 42 -3.75 -2.22 9.20
C ALA A 42 -2.30 -2.55 9.55
N SER A 43 -1.64 -1.64 10.27
CA SER A 43 -0.36 -1.89 10.89
C SER A 43 -0.54 -3.16 11.68
N GLY A 44 -0.04 -4.29 11.17
CA GLY A 44 0.07 -5.52 11.94
C GLY A 44 0.67 -5.07 13.26
N SER A 45 -0.12 -5.22 14.34
CA SER A 45 0.31 -4.88 15.67
C SER A 45 1.53 -5.73 15.93
N GLY A 46 2.70 -5.16 15.67
CA GLY A 46 3.97 -5.63 16.13
C GLY A 46 3.91 -5.54 17.64
N ASN A 47 3.22 -6.49 18.26
CA ASN A 47 3.48 -6.89 19.62
C ASN A 47 4.89 -7.48 19.58
N ARG A 48 5.87 -6.58 19.54
CA ARG A 48 7.26 -6.87 19.93
C ARG A 48 7.15 -7.36 21.37
N ARG A 49 7.20 -8.67 21.53
CA ARG A 49 7.84 -9.28 22.69
C ARG A 49 9.23 -9.71 22.26
#